data_AF-A0A502CLH9-F1
#
_entry.id   AF-A0A502CLH9-F1
#
_cell.length_a   1.000
_cell.length_b   1.000
_cell.length_c   1.000
_cell.angle_alpha   90.00
_cell.angle_beta   90.00
_cell.angle_gamma   90.00
#
_symmetry.space_group_name_H-M   'P 1'
#
loop_
_entity.id
_entity.type
_entity.pdbx_description
1 polymer ?
#
loop_
_entity_poly.entity_id
_entity_poly.type
_entity_poly.pdbx_seq_one_letter_code
_entity_poly.pdbx_strand_id
1 'polypeptide(L)'
;MAPPFSFEHPRSKSRMAVSVSATRDLFQKGARRRVQIGLPHPLEVLVNPQLVRRFRRLGCSCRATGYVARASSWQAASTDGVLMPGVITLIKDDHKTLESVFKKLEKAEPGAIPGLLQQVAELLIPHSKAEEQVVYPAIKTTVPDEGSDVDDGLAEHHHVEHTLQQLLDADPEAPGVDGLIAAMIGEVRHHVEEEEQQILPAFAKSASNQQLSDLGDRFTAAKEQALAAMRSGT
;
A
#
# COMPACT_ATOMS: atom_id res chain seq x y z
N MET A 1 34.63 24.33 -53.61
CA MET A 1 34.47 25.81 -53.72
C MET A 1 33.46 26.24 -52.68
N ALA A 2 33.93 26.83 -51.58
CA ALA A 2 33.11 27.51 -50.58
C ALA A 2 33.65 28.94 -50.45
N PRO A 3 32.82 30.00 -50.47
CA PRO A 3 33.26 31.32 -50.10
C PRO A 3 33.05 31.59 -48.59
N PRO A 4 33.92 32.39 -47.94
CA PRO A 4 33.76 32.84 -46.56
C PRO A 4 33.24 34.29 -46.50
N PHE A 5 32.30 34.60 -45.61
CA PHE A 5 31.99 35.96 -45.14
C PHE A 5 31.33 35.83 -43.76
N SER A 6 32.03 36.05 -42.65
CA SER A 6 32.36 37.35 -42.00
C SER A 6 31.14 38.16 -41.56
N PHE A 7 30.75 37.91 -40.31
CA PHE A 7 30.51 38.86 -39.20
C PHE A 7 29.78 40.18 -39.47
N GLU A 8 28.62 40.34 -38.83
CA GLU A 8 28.23 41.59 -38.16
C GLU A 8 27.23 41.34 -37.03
N HIS A 9 27.61 41.74 -35.81
CA HIS A 9 26.70 41.99 -34.69
C HIS A 9 26.29 43.47 -34.74
N PRO A 10 25.08 43.80 -34.26
CA PRO A 10 25.05 44.76 -33.17
C PRO A 10 24.11 44.39 -32.03
N ARG A 11 24.59 44.79 -30.84
CA ARG A 11 23.94 44.77 -29.53
C ARG A 11 22.70 45.67 -29.49
N SER A 12 21.71 45.31 -28.69
CA SER A 12 21.02 46.23 -27.74
C SER A 12 20.09 45.41 -26.83
N LYS A 13 20.49 45.07 -25.61
CA LYS A 13 20.08 45.72 -24.34
C LYS A 13 18.63 46.24 -24.32
N SER A 14 17.77 45.57 -23.54
CA SER A 14 16.95 46.24 -22.53
C SER A 14 16.49 45.27 -21.44
N ARG A 15 16.97 45.55 -20.23
CA ARG A 15 16.40 45.10 -18.95
C ARG A 15 15.05 45.80 -18.77
N MET A 16 14.04 45.05 -18.36
CA MET A 16 12.89 45.58 -17.62
C MET A 16 12.78 44.76 -16.34
N ALA A 17 13.25 45.36 -15.25
CA ALA A 17 12.95 44.93 -13.91
C ALA A 17 11.54 45.43 -13.58
N VAL A 18 10.69 44.55 -13.06
CA VAL A 18 9.45 44.96 -12.39
C VAL A 18 9.59 44.55 -10.92
N SER A 19 9.71 45.57 -10.07
CA SER A 19 9.64 45.46 -8.61
C SER A 19 8.61 46.47 -8.14
N VAL A 20 7.52 45.98 -7.54
CA VAL A 20 6.56 46.65 -6.64
C VAL A 20 5.70 45.51 -6.07
N SER A 21 5.34 45.36 -4.81
CA SER A 21 5.79 45.84 -3.51
C SER A 21 5.12 44.91 -2.50
N ALA A 22 5.81 44.60 -1.41
CA ALA A 22 5.22 43.93 -0.26
C ALA A 22 4.14 44.81 0.37
N THR A 23 2.96 44.24 0.64
CA THR A 23 2.01 44.80 1.60
C THR A 23 2.11 43.99 2.89
N ARG A 24 2.59 44.67 3.93
CA ARG A 24 2.63 44.22 5.32
C ARG A 24 1.42 44.81 6.05
N ASP A 25 0.95 44.05 7.04
CA ASP A 25 0.11 44.46 8.17
C ASP A 25 -1.37 44.78 7.93
N LEU A 26 -2.21 43.78 8.25
CA LEU A 26 -3.31 44.02 9.17
C LEU A 26 -3.19 43.11 10.39
N PHE A 27 -3.28 43.77 11.52
CA PHE A 27 -2.95 43.38 12.87
C PHE A 27 -4.24 43.13 13.67
N GLN A 28 -4.19 42.11 14.52
CA GLN A 28 -5.00 41.86 15.72
C GLN A 28 -6.54 41.70 15.60
N LYS A 29 -6.98 40.48 15.90
CA LYS A 29 -7.84 40.06 17.04
C LYS A 29 -7.95 38.53 16.93
N GLY A 30 -7.42 37.71 17.84
CA GLY A 30 -7.70 37.72 19.27
C GLY A 30 -8.92 36.86 19.59
N ALA A 31 -8.87 35.54 19.37
CA ALA A 31 -9.78 34.58 20.00
C ALA A 31 -9.21 33.14 19.95
N ARG A 32 -8.42 32.78 20.96
CA ARG A 32 -8.15 31.37 21.27
C ARG A 32 -9.44 30.76 21.82
N ARG A 33 -10.15 29.95 21.04
CA ARG A 33 -11.13 29.01 21.61
C ARG A 33 -10.45 27.68 21.85
N ARG A 34 -10.08 27.49 23.12
CA ARG A 34 -9.71 26.20 23.71
C ARG A 34 -11.00 25.36 23.76
N VAL A 35 -11.18 24.45 22.80
CA VAL A 35 -12.21 23.41 22.92
C VAL A 35 -11.65 22.35 23.86
N GLN A 36 -12.14 22.39 25.09
CA GLN A 36 -11.86 21.43 26.13
C GLN A 36 -12.95 20.36 26.03
N ILE A 37 -12.70 19.32 25.23
CA ILE A 37 -13.51 18.10 25.23
C ILE A 37 -12.85 17.11 26.18
N GLY A 38 -13.42 17.03 27.38
CA GLY A 38 -13.04 16.06 28.40
C GLY A 38 -13.51 14.66 28.01
N LEU A 39 -12.55 13.74 27.92
CA LEU A 39 -12.79 12.31 28.08
C LEU A 39 -13.11 12.01 29.55
N PRO A 40 -13.98 11.04 29.80
CA PRO A 40 -13.57 9.91 30.64
C PRO A 40 -13.97 8.57 29.98
N HIS A 41 -12.99 7.74 29.62
CA HIS A 41 -12.57 6.52 30.33
C HIS A 41 -13.19 5.22 29.75
N PRO A 42 -12.48 4.08 29.87
CA PRO A 42 -12.58 2.96 28.93
C PRO A 42 -13.64 1.94 29.34
N LEU A 43 -14.32 1.36 28.35
CA LEU A 43 -15.13 0.16 28.54
C LEU A 43 -14.24 -1.07 28.40
N GLU A 44 -13.78 -1.58 29.55
CA GLU A 44 -13.39 -2.98 29.71
C GLU A 44 -14.61 -3.87 29.40
N VAL A 45 -14.52 -4.66 28.34
CA VAL A 45 -15.45 -5.78 28.11
C VAL A 45 -14.93 -6.98 28.88
N LEU A 46 -15.38 -7.12 30.12
CA LEU A 46 -15.17 -8.29 30.96
C LEU A 46 -16.28 -9.31 30.65
N VAL A 47 -15.97 -10.34 29.86
CA VAL A 47 -16.90 -11.44 29.59
C VAL A 47 -16.84 -12.43 30.77
N ASN A 48 -17.88 -12.43 31.60
CA ASN A 48 -18.01 -13.27 32.79
C ASN A 48 -18.59 -14.67 32.44
N PRO A 49 -17.87 -15.78 32.70
CA PRO A 49 -18.33 -17.14 32.41
C PRO A 49 -18.99 -17.80 33.65
N GLN A 50 -20.20 -17.38 34.00
CA GLN A 50 -20.96 -17.97 35.14
C GLN A 50 -22.47 -18.06 34.86
N LEU A 51 -22.89 -18.66 33.74
CA LEU A 51 -24.29 -19.14 33.65
C LEU A 51 -24.40 -20.47 32.91
N VAL A 52 -23.83 -21.49 33.53
CA VAL A 52 -24.20 -22.89 33.26
C VAL A 52 -25.14 -23.30 34.37
N ARG A 53 -26.40 -23.64 34.05
CA ARG A 53 -27.12 -24.85 34.51
C ARG A 53 -28.65 -24.69 34.49
N ARG A 54 -29.24 -25.68 33.80
CA ARG A 54 -30.35 -26.54 34.26
C ARG A 54 -31.77 -26.05 33.96
N PHE A 55 -32.37 -26.62 32.91
CA PHE A 55 -33.71 -27.21 33.00
C PHE A 55 -33.82 -28.45 32.09
N ARG A 56 -34.26 -29.56 32.69
CA ARG A 56 -34.65 -30.81 32.03
C ARG A 56 -36.13 -31.05 32.36
N ARG A 57 -36.84 -31.63 31.39
CA ARG A 57 -38.23 -32.13 31.39
C ARG A 57 -39.29 -31.08 31.08
N LEU A 58 -39.84 -31.16 29.87
CA LEU A 58 -41.17 -31.70 29.64
C LEU A 58 -41.22 -32.26 28.20
N GLY A 59 -41.82 -33.44 28.07
CA GLY A 59 -41.85 -34.20 26.82
C GLY A 59 -42.80 -33.56 25.81
N CYS A 60 -42.31 -33.41 24.58
CA CYS A 60 -43.15 -33.22 23.41
C CYS A 60 -42.54 -34.04 22.28
N SER A 61 -43.28 -35.06 21.86
CA SER A 61 -42.97 -35.91 20.70
C SER A 61 -43.31 -35.13 19.43
N CYS A 62 -42.31 -34.50 18.82
CA CYS A 62 -42.40 -33.98 17.46
C CYS A 62 -41.48 -34.79 16.55
N ARG A 63 -42.07 -35.26 15.46
CA ARG A 63 -41.55 -36.17 14.45
C ARG A 63 -40.32 -35.55 13.78
N ALA A 64 -39.16 -36.20 13.91
CA ALA A 64 -37.90 -35.75 13.32
C ALA A 64 -37.87 -36.08 11.82
N THR A 65 -38.02 -35.07 10.97
CA THR A 65 -37.47 -35.09 9.60
C THR A 65 -35.98 -34.79 9.71
N GLY A 66 -35.16 -35.62 9.06
CA GLY A 66 -33.72 -35.70 9.28
C GLY A 66 -32.96 -34.39 9.07
N TYR A 67 -32.11 -34.07 10.04
CA TYR A 67 -30.88 -33.32 9.83
C TYR A 67 -29.93 -33.68 10.98
N VAL A 68 -28.95 -34.55 10.73
CA VAL A 68 -27.85 -34.80 11.67
C VAL A 68 -26.90 -33.61 11.59
N ALA A 69 -27.09 -32.63 12.47
CA ALA A 69 -26.08 -31.61 12.71
C ALA A 69 -24.88 -32.27 13.41
N ARG A 70 -23.78 -32.53 12.68
CA ARG A 70 -22.48 -32.75 13.30
C ARG A 70 -22.06 -31.43 13.94
N ALA A 71 -22.21 -31.33 15.25
CA ALA A 71 -21.44 -30.39 16.04
C ALA A 71 -19.98 -30.84 16.00
N SER A 72 -19.17 -30.21 15.15
CA SER A 72 -17.71 -30.37 15.20
C SER A 72 -17.23 -29.65 16.45
N SER A 73 -17.00 -30.40 17.51
CA SER A 73 -16.09 -29.98 18.58
C SER A 73 -14.74 -29.69 17.95
N TRP A 74 -14.28 -28.44 18.02
CA TRP A 74 -12.90 -28.10 17.71
C TRP A 74 -12.03 -28.68 18.84
N GLN A 75 -11.73 -29.97 18.75
CA GLN A 75 -10.61 -30.55 19.47
C GLN A 75 -9.33 -29.90 18.93
N ALA A 76 -8.60 -29.25 19.82
CA ALA A 76 -7.21 -28.88 19.60
C ALA A 76 -6.38 -30.16 19.43
N ALA A 77 -5.77 -30.33 18.24
CA ALA A 77 -4.37 -30.73 18.01
C ALA A 77 -4.20 -31.40 16.64
N SER A 78 -3.43 -30.75 15.75
CA SER A 78 -2.39 -31.40 14.95
C SER A 78 -1.46 -30.32 14.38
N THR A 79 -0.25 -30.23 14.93
CA THR A 79 0.90 -29.54 14.31
C THR A 79 1.49 -30.46 13.25
N ASP A 80 0.82 -30.57 12.11
CA ASP A 80 1.46 -30.99 10.87
C ASP A 80 1.55 -29.75 10.00
N GLY A 81 2.79 -29.27 9.83
CA GLY A 81 3.14 -27.93 9.36
C GLY A 81 2.63 -27.63 7.96
N VAL A 82 1.47 -26.97 7.89
CA VAL A 82 1.25 -25.97 6.86
C VAL A 82 2.18 -24.82 7.25
N LEU A 83 3.37 -24.78 6.65
CA LEU A 83 4.23 -23.60 6.71
C LEU A 83 3.41 -22.47 6.11
N MET A 84 2.90 -21.57 6.95
CA MET A 84 2.38 -20.29 6.49
C MET A 84 3.46 -19.67 5.60
N PRO A 85 3.13 -19.21 4.38
CA PRO A 85 4.12 -18.65 3.47
C PRO A 85 4.81 -17.47 4.16
N GLY A 86 6.13 -17.51 4.23
CA GLY A 86 6.91 -16.40 4.79
C GLY A 86 6.73 -15.13 3.95
N VAL A 87 7.00 -13.98 4.57
CA VAL A 87 6.76 -12.66 3.97
C VAL A 87 7.33 -12.49 2.56
N ILE A 88 8.51 -13.04 2.29
CA ILE A 88 9.16 -12.98 0.97
C ILE A 88 8.31 -13.67 -0.11
N THR A 89 7.71 -14.81 0.20
CA THR A 89 6.82 -15.50 -0.75
C THR A 89 5.58 -14.66 -1.03
N LEU A 90 4.99 -14.06 0.01
CA LEU A 90 3.79 -13.23 -0.12
C LEU A 90 4.04 -11.99 -0.98
N ILE A 91 5.18 -11.30 -0.78
CA ILE A 91 5.59 -10.14 -1.58
C ILE A 91 5.72 -10.52 -3.06
N LYS A 92 6.47 -11.59 -3.36
CA LYS A 92 6.65 -12.07 -4.75
C LYS A 92 5.34 -12.52 -5.40
N ASP A 93 4.41 -13.09 -4.63
CA ASP A 93 3.09 -13.47 -5.14
C ASP A 93 2.24 -12.23 -5.49
N ASP A 94 2.34 -11.15 -4.71
CA ASP A 94 1.74 -9.86 -5.04
C ASP A 94 2.35 -9.27 -6.31
N HIS A 95 3.67 -9.24 -6.44
CA HIS A 95 4.36 -8.75 -7.64
C HIS A 95 3.89 -9.45 -8.91
N LYS A 96 3.80 -10.79 -8.85
CA LYS A 96 3.31 -11.61 -9.97
C LYS A 96 1.85 -11.29 -10.32
N THR A 97 1.03 -11.02 -9.31
CA THR A 97 -0.36 -10.63 -9.49
C THR A 97 -0.45 -9.25 -10.14
N LEU A 98 0.32 -8.27 -9.65
CA LEU A 98 0.40 -6.91 -10.18
C LEU A 98 0.89 -6.88 -11.63
N GLU A 99 1.96 -7.62 -11.93
CA GLU A 99 2.49 -7.77 -13.30
C GLU A 99 1.44 -8.36 -14.26
N SER A 100 0.57 -9.25 -13.77
CA SER A 100 -0.53 -9.79 -14.57
C SER A 100 -1.60 -8.73 -14.90
N VAL A 101 -1.78 -7.72 -14.04
CA VAL A 101 -2.65 -6.57 -14.30
C VAL A 101 -1.96 -5.60 -15.26
N PHE A 102 -0.66 -5.33 -15.10
CA PHE A 102 0.11 -4.49 -16.03
C PHE A 102 0.06 -5.01 -17.46
N LYS A 103 0.24 -6.32 -17.67
CA LYS A 103 0.11 -6.93 -19.01
C LYS A 103 -1.26 -6.73 -19.67
N LYS A 104 -2.31 -6.57 -18.87
CA LYS A 104 -3.66 -6.23 -19.38
C LYS A 104 -3.74 -4.74 -19.67
N LEU A 105 -3.21 -3.90 -18.79
CA LEU A 105 -3.19 -2.45 -18.91
C LEU A 105 -2.42 -1.98 -20.16
N GLU A 106 -1.27 -2.60 -20.45
CA GLU A 106 -0.46 -2.35 -21.67
C GLU A 106 -1.19 -2.63 -22.98
N LYS A 107 -2.27 -3.42 -22.94
CA LYS A 107 -3.06 -3.86 -24.11
C LYS A 107 -4.50 -3.36 -24.02
N ALA A 108 -4.81 -2.49 -23.06
CA ALA A 108 -6.16 -2.06 -22.78
C ALA A 108 -6.61 -1.01 -23.80
N GLU A 109 -7.83 -1.18 -24.31
CA GLU A 109 -8.54 -0.08 -24.97
C GLU A 109 -8.96 0.97 -23.93
N PRO A 110 -9.16 2.24 -24.31
CA PRO A 110 -9.44 3.34 -23.36
C PRO A 110 -10.56 3.05 -22.36
N GLY A 111 -11.64 2.38 -22.81
CA GLY A 111 -12.77 2.02 -21.95
C GLY A 111 -12.44 1.01 -20.83
N ALA A 112 -11.36 0.24 -20.95
CA ALA A 112 -10.93 -0.72 -19.94
C ALA A 112 -9.89 -0.16 -18.94
N ILE A 113 -9.24 0.96 -19.28
CA ILE A 113 -8.16 1.56 -18.50
C ILE A 113 -8.60 1.91 -17.06
N PRO A 114 -9.74 2.59 -16.81
CA PRO A 114 -10.10 2.99 -15.44
C PRO A 114 -10.27 1.80 -14.49
N GLY A 115 -10.91 0.72 -14.96
CA GLY A 115 -11.10 -0.49 -14.16
C GLY A 115 -9.82 -1.27 -13.90
N LEU A 116 -8.83 -1.18 -14.79
CA LEU A 116 -7.51 -1.79 -14.59
C LEU A 116 -6.62 -0.93 -13.67
N LEU A 117 -6.67 0.40 -13.78
CA LEU A 117 -5.99 1.30 -12.83
C LEU A 117 -6.53 1.15 -11.42
N GLN A 118 -7.85 0.97 -11.24
CA GLN A 118 -8.43 0.67 -9.94
C GLN A 118 -7.93 -0.67 -9.37
N GLN A 119 -7.76 -1.69 -10.21
CA GLN A 119 -7.15 -2.97 -9.80
C GLN A 119 -5.68 -2.80 -9.41
N VAL A 120 -4.92 -1.98 -10.15
CA VAL A 120 -3.54 -1.62 -9.78
C VAL A 120 -3.54 -0.97 -8.40
N ALA A 121 -4.41 0.00 -8.13
CA ALA A 121 -4.50 0.67 -6.82
C ALA A 121 -4.83 -0.28 -5.68
N GLU A 122 -5.78 -1.19 -5.88
CA GLU A 122 -6.16 -2.20 -4.86
C GLU A 122 -5.06 -3.23 -4.57
N LEU A 123 -4.09 -3.41 -5.47
CA LEU A 123 -2.94 -4.29 -5.27
C LEU A 123 -1.73 -3.54 -4.72
N LEU A 124 -1.38 -2.42 -5.36
CA LEU A 124 -0.15 -1.68 -5.12
C LEU A 124 -0.17 -0.96 -3.77
N ILE A 125 -1.23 -0.19 -3.47
CA ILE A 125 -1.26 0.66 -2.26
C ILE A 125 -1.23 -0.18 -0.98
N PRO A 126 -2.03 -1.26 -0.83
CA PRO A 126 -1.94 -2.07 0.38
C PRO A 126 -0.60 -2.77 0.52
N HIS A 127 -0.01 -3.19 -0.60
CA HIS A 127 1.29 -3.87 -0.65
C HIS A 127 2.41 -2.94 -0.17
N SER A 128 2.59 -1.79 -0.82
CA SER A 128 3.63 -0.80 -0.46
C SER A 128 3.51 -0.39 1.00
N LYS A 129 2.29 -0.08 1.48
CA LYS A 129 2.05 0.31 2.88
C LYS A 129 2.40 -0.79 3.87
N ALA A 130 2.19 -2.06 3.52
CA ALA A 130 2.55 -3.17 4.37
C ALA A 130 4.07 -3.38 4.43
N GLU A 131 4.78 -3.18 3.32
CA GLU A 131 6.25 -3.24 3.30
C GLU A 131 6.88 -2.14 4.14
N GLU A 132 6.43 -0.90 3.94
CA GLU A 132 6.87 0.28 4.70
C GLU A 132 6.69 0.11 6.22
N GLN A 133 5.55 -0.45 6.65
CA GLN A 133 5.22 -0.57 8.07
C GLN A 133 5.84 -1.79 8.75
N VAL A 134 6.01 -2.89 8.01
CA VAL A 134 6.33 -4.20 8.61
C VAL A 134 7.69 -4.71 8.16
N VAL A 135 8.00 -4.61 6.87
CA VAL A 135 9.09 -5.34 6.23
C VAL A 135 10.37 -4.50 6.21
N TYR A 136 10.29 -3.26 5.73
CA TYR A 136 11.44 -2.36 5.63
C TYR A 136 12.13 -2.08 6.98
N PRO A 137 11.42 -1.86 8.10
CA PRO A 137 12.07 -1.73 9.41
C PRO A 137 12.81 -3.01 9.83
N ALA A 138 12.27 -4.17 9.48
CA ALA A 138 12.89 -5.46 9.79
C ALA A 138 14.14 -5.70 8.93
N ILE A 139 14.09 -5.34 7.65
CA ILE A 139 15.25 -5.40 6.74
C ILE A 139 16.35 -4.48 7.25
N LYS A 140 16.07 -3.19 7.52
CA LYS A 140 17.08 -2.24 8.04
C LYS A 140 17.74 -2.70 9.34
N THR A 141 17.00 -3.44 10.18
CA THR A 141 17.54 -3.98 11.44
C THR A 141 18.39 -5.24 11.19
N THR A 142 17.97 -6.10 10.26
CA THR A 142 18.57 -7.43 10.05
C THR A 142 19.75 -7.36 9.07
N VAL A 143 19.67 -6.48 8.08
CA VAL A 143 20.67 -6.28 7.02
C VAL A 143 20.88 -4.77 6.83
N PRO A 144 21.65 -4.10 7.71
CA PRO A 144 21.83 -2.64 7.65
C PRO A 144 22.49 -2.14 6.37
N ASP A 145 23.26 -2.99 5.68
CA ASP A 145 23.96 -2.64 4.43
C ASP A 145 22.97 -2.35 3.29
N GLU A 146 21.77 -2.95 3.31
CA GLU A 146 20.67 -2.68 2.36
C GLU A 146 19.86 -1.44 2.75
N GLY A 147 20.28 -0.71 3.80
CA GLY A 147 19.49 0.40 4.34
C GLY A 147 19.26 1.54 3.36
N SER A 148 20.22 1.80 2.46
CA SER A 148 20.09 2.78 1.37
C SER A 148 19.08 2.32 0.33
N ASP A 149 19.15 1.06 -0.11
CA ASP A 149 18.26 0.52 -1.13
C ASP A 149 16.81 0.48 -0.62
N VAL A 150 16.61 0.24 0.68
CA VAL A 150 15.29 0.37 1.32
C VAL A 150 14.79 1.82 1.37
N ASP A 151 15.69 2.81 1.53
CA ASP A 151 15.32 4.24 1.48
C ASP A 151 14.92 4.67 0.06
N ASP A 152 15.61 4.15 -0.96
CA ASP A 152 15.28 4.38 -2.36
C ASP A 152 13.93 3.74 -2.70
N GLY A 153 13.69 2.48 -2.32
CA GLY A 153 12.40 1.81 -2.50
C GLY A 153 11.22 2.54 -1.85
N LEU A 154 11.41 3.10 -0.65
CA LEU A 154 10.41 3.95 0.00
C LEU A 154 10.10 5.23 -0.81
N ALA A 155 11.11 5.84 -1.42
CA ALA A 155 10.91 7.02 -2.26
C ALA A 155 10.16 6.67 -3.56
N GLU A 156 10.51 5.54 -4.19
CA GLU A 156 9.84 5.01 -5.38
C GLU A 156 8.36 4.68 -5.10
N HIS A 157 8.05 4.04 -3.96
CA HIS A 157 6.67 3.81 -3.54
C HIS A 157 5.83 5.08 -3.56
N HIS A 158 6.33 6.14 -2.91
CA HIS A 158 5.60 7.40 -2.85
C HIS A 158 5.45 8.08 -4.22
N HIS A 159 6.45 7.95 -5.10
CA HIS A 159 6.39 8.53 -6.44
C HIS A 159 5.39 7.76 -7.33
N VAL A 160 5.40 6.43 -7.28
CA VAL A 160 4.45 5.56 -7.98
C VAL A 160 3.03 5.78 -7.45
N GLU A 161 2.81 5.82 -6.14
CA GLU A 161 1.49 6.10 -5.54
C GLU A 161 0.95 7.45 -6.01
N HIS A 162 1.80 8.47 -6.07
CA HIS A 162 1.42 9.78 -6.59
C HIS A 162 1.03 9.73 -8.08
N THR A 163 1.84 9.05 -8.90
CA THR A 163 1.58 8.88 -10.33
C THR A 163 0.28 8.10 -10.58
N LEU A 164 0.03 7.05 -9.79
CA LEU A 164 -1.20 6.27 -9.87
C LEU A 164 -2.42 7.13 -9.51
N GLN A 165 -2.33 7.99 -8.49
CA GLN A 165 -3.42 8.91 -8.16
C GLN A 165 -3.71 9.88 -9.32
N GLN A 166 -2.67 10.42 -9.96
CA GLN A 166 -2.85 11.27 -11.15
C GLN A 166 -3.56 10.52 -12.28
N LEU A 167 -3.22 9.24 -12.49
CA LEU A 167 -3.85 8.39 -13.50
C LEU A 167 -5.32 8.06 -13.17
N LEU A 168 -5.66 7.85 -11.90
CA LEU A 168 -7.03 7.60 -11.45
C LEU A 168 -7.94 8.83 -11.65
N ASP A 169 -7.38 10.03 -11.55
CA ASP A 169 -8.11 11.29 -11.72
C ASP A 169 -8.13 11.79 -13.18
N ALA A 170 -7.35 11.16 -14.07
CA ALA A 170 -7.23 11.55 -15.47
C ALA A 170 -8.37 11.01 -16.35
N ASP A 171 -8.69 11.75 -17.41
CA ASP A 171 -9.50 11.21 -18.52
C ASP A 171 -8.65 10.20 -19.31
N PRO A 172 -9.05 8.93 -19.43
CA PRO A 172 -8.26 7.91 -20.13
C PRO A 172 -8.00 8.21 -21.60
N GLU A 173 -8.76 9.12 -22.22
CA GLU A 173 -8.55 9.56 -23.61
C GLU A 173 -7.71 10.84 -23.71
N ALA A 174 -7.30 11.43 -22.58
CA ALA A 174 -6.47 12.63 -22.59
C ALA A 174 -5.08 12.34 -23.18
N PRO A 175 -4.50 13.27 -23.97
CA PRO A 175 -3.15 13.12 -24.49
C PRO A 175 -2.11 12.89 -23.39
N GLY A 176 -1.30 11.84 -23.54
CA GLY A 176 -0.18 11.54 -22.64
C GLY A 176 -0.48 10.56 -21.49
N VAL A 177 -1.74 10.13 -21.31
CA VAL A 177 -2.10 9.12 -20.30
C VAL A 177 -1.42 7.78 -20.57
N ASP A 178 -1.33 7.37 -21.82
CA ASP A 178 -0.60 6.18 -22.27
C ASP A 178 0.89 6.23 -21.87
N GLY A 179 1.53 7.38 -22.07
CA GLY A 179 2.91 7.62 -21.66
C GLY A 179 3.09 7.58 -20.13
N LEU A 180 2.15 8.15 -19.38
CA LEU A 180 2.19 8.14 -17.91
C LEU A 180 1.96 6.73 -17.34
N ILE A 181 1.06 5.95 -17.93
CA ILE A 181 0.87 4.52 -17.61
C ILE A 181 2.17 3.75 -17.85
N ALA A 182 2.80 3.94 -19.02
CA ALA A 182 4.05 3.26 -19.35
C ALA A 182 5.19 3.62 -18.37
N ALA A 183 5.28 4.90 -17.98
CA ALA A 183 6.26 5.36 -17.00
C ALA A 183 6.05 4.71 -15.62
N MET A 184 4.80 4.72 -15.10
CA MET A 184 4.45 4.07 -13.83
C MET A 184 4.78 2.58 -13.85
N ILE A 185 4.42 1.86 -14.92
CA ILE A 185 4.73 0.42 -15.05
C ILE A 185 6.25 0.19 -15.06
N GLY A 186 7.00 1.04 -15.76
CA GLY A 186 8.45 0.94 -15.83
C GLY A 186 9.11 1.11 -14.46
N GLU A 187 8.68 2.11 -13.71
CA GLU A 187 9.18 2.39 -12.35
C GLU A 187 8.86 1.25 -11.38
N VAL A 188 7.62 0.75 -11.36
CA VAL A 188 7.26 -0.40 -10.51
C VAL A 188 8.07 -1.64 -10.87
N ARG A 189 8.30 -1.92 -12.16
CA ARG A 189 9.10 -3.07 -12.57
C ARG A 189 10.56 -2.94 -12.16
N HIS A 190 11.10 -1.73 -12.20
CA HIS A 190 12.46 -1.46 -11.72
C HIS A 190 12.56 -1.71 -10.22
N HIS A 191 11.64 -1.15 -9.44
CA HIS A 191 11.54 -1.37 -8.00
C HIS A 191 11.47 -2.87 -7.64
N VAL A 192 10.54 -3.60 -8.26
CA VAL A 192 10.37 -5.05 -8.06
C VAL A 192 11.65 -5.82 -8.42
N GLU A 193 12.36 -5.40 -9.46
CA GLU A 193 13.62 -6.04 -9.87
C GLU A 193 14.70 -5.87 -8.80
N GLU A 194 14.89 -4.66 -8.29
CA GLU A 194 15.87 -4.38 -7.24
C GLU A 194 15.54 -5.13 -5.96
N GLU A 195 14.28 -5.10 -5.56
CA GLU A 195 13.83 -5.76 -4.35
C GLU A 195 13.99 -7.29 -4.44
N GLU A 196 13.57 -7.91 -5.55
CA GLU A 196 13.65 -9.36 -5.71
C GLU A 196 15.06 -9.90 -5.98
N GLN A 197 15.98 -9.07 -6.50
CA GLN A 197 17.35 -9.48 -6.83
C GLN A 197 18.37 -9.15 -5.75
N GLN A 198 18.17 -8.08 -4.97
CA GLN A 198 19.13 -7.62 -3.97
C GLN A 198 18.57 -7.73 -2.55
N ILE A 199 17.51 -6.96 -2.26
CA ILE A 199 17.04 -6.70 -0.89
C ILE A 199 16.46 -7.98 -0.25
N LEU A 200 15.48 -8.63 -0.91
CA LEU A 200 14.84 -9.83 -0.36
C LEU A 200 15.80 -11.03 -0.27
N PRO A 201 16.68 -11.30 -1.26
CA PRO A 201 17.69 -12.34 -1.12
C PRO A 201 18.70 -12.06 0.01
N ALA A 202 19.11 -10.81 0.23
CA ALA A 202 19.98 -10.44 1.34
C ALA A 202 19.26 -10.66 2.68
N PHE A 203 18.00 -10.25 2.78
CA PHE A 203 17.17 -10.47 3.96
C PHE A 203 16.94 -11.95 4.25
N ALA A 204 16.63 -12.76 3.23
CA ALA A 204 16.41 -14.20 3.36
C ALA A 204 17.60 -14.96 3.94
N LYS A 205 18.83 -14.52 3.64
CA LYS A 205 20.06 -15.15 4.13
C LYS A 205 20.30 -14.90 5.63
N SER A 206 19.77 -13.79 6.14
CA SER A 206 20.04 -13.31 7.50
C SER A 206 18.87 -13.55 8.46
N ALA A 207 17.64 -13.54 7.95
CA ALA A 207 16.43 -13.75 8.75
C ALA A 207 16.22 -15.24 9.11
N SER A 208 15.65 -15.49 10.29
CA SER A 208 15.20 -16.84 10.65
C SER A 208 13.86 -17.20 10.00
N ASN A 209 13.59 -18.49 9.79
CA ASN A 209 12.28 -18.94 9.29
C ASN A 209 11.11 -18.46 10.16
N GLN A 210 11.30 -18.40 11.49
CA GLN A 210 10.28 -17.88 12.40
C GLN A 210 10.02 -16.39 12.14
N GLN A 211 11.08 -15.59 12.00
CA GLN A 211 10.97 -14.17 11.67
C GLN A 211 10.24 -13.95 10.34
N LEU A 212 10.57 -14.73 9.30
CA LEU A 212 9.90 -14.65 8.00
C LEU A 212 8.41 -15.02 8.10
N SER A 213 8.06 -16.02 8.91
CA SER A 213 6.67 -16.42 9.18
C SER A 213 5.91 -15.32 9.93
N ASP A 214 6.48 -14.80 11.02
CA ASP A 214 5.85 -13.76 11.84
C ASP A 214 5.64 -12.46 11.05
N LEU A 215 6.59 -12.10 10.19
CA LEU A 215 6.44 -10.97 9.27
C LEU A 215 5.37 -11.24 8.22
N GLY A 216 5.18 -12.48 7.78
CA GLY A 216 4.15 -12.84 6.81
C GLY A 216 2.73 -12.60 7.35
N ASP A 217 2.50 -12.99 8.60
CA ASP A 217 1.22 -12.73 9.29
C ASP A 217 0.97 -11.23 9.46
N ARG A 218 2.00 -10.48 9.88
CA ARG A 218 1.91 -9.02 10.06
C ARG A 218 1.72 -8.27 8.74
N PHE A 219 2.41 -8.69 7.69
CA PHE A 219 2.30 -8.13 6.34
C PHE A 219 0.87 -8.32 5.80
N THR A 220 0.33 -9.53 5.93
CA THR A 220 -1.06 -9.83 5.53
C THR A 220 -2.06 -8.96 6.28
N ALA A 221 -1.92 -8.84 7.61
CA ALA A 221 -2.80 -7.99 8.41
C ALA A 221 -2.68 -6.50 8.04
N ALA A 222 -1.47 -6.01 7.78
CA ALA A 222 -1.25 -4.62 7.36
C ALA A 222 -1.88 -4.33 5.99
N LYS A 223 -1.76 -5.25 5.03
CA LYS A 223 -2.44 -5.14 3.72
C LYS A 223 -3.95 -5.06 3.87
N GLU A 224 -4.55 -5.96 4.67
CA GLU A 224 -5.99 -5.96 4.89
C GLU A 224 -6.48 -4.64 5.50
N GLN A 225 -5.73 -4.09 6.45
CA GLN A 225 -6.03 -2.80 7.06
C GLN A 225 -5.91 -1.65 6.06
N ALA A 226 -4.84 -1.60 5.27
CA ALA A 226 -4.63 -0.57 4.25
C ALA A 226 -5.72 -0.63 3.17
N LEU A 227 -6.08 -1.82 2.69
CA LEU A 227 -7.16 -2.01 1.73
C LEU A 227 -8.52 -1.59 2.30
N ALA A 228 -8.80 -1.91 3.57
CA ALA A 228 -10.03 -1.50 4.24
C ALA A 228 -10.11 0.03 4.40
N ALA A 229 -9.00 0.69 4.75
CA ALA A 229 -8.92 2.15 4.84
C ALA A 229 -9.19 2.80 3.46
N MET A 230 -8.52 2.30 2.42
CA MET A 230 -8.71 2.77 1.04
C MET A 230 -10.17 2.68 0.58
N ARG A 231 -10.84 1.55 0.87
CA ARG A 231 -12.25 1.33 0.50
C ARG A 231 -13.24 2.13 1.35
N SER A 232 -12.85 2.53 2.56
CA SER A 232 -13.71 3.27 3.48
C SER A 232 -13.70 4.78 3.21
N GLY A 233 -12.78 5.29 2.37
CA GLY A 233 -12.69 6.71 2.01
C GLY A 233 -12.40 7.64 3.21
N THR A 234 -11.85 7.09 4.29
CA THR A 234 -11.44 7.80 5.51
C THR A 234 -9.94 8.06 5.49
#